data_AF-A0A087TH26-F1
#
_entry.id   AF-A0A087TH26-F1
#
_cell.length_a   1.000
_cell.length_b   1.000
_cell.length_c   1.000
_cell.angle_alpha   90.00
_cell.angle_beta   90.00
_cell.angle_gamma   90.00
#
_symmetry.space_group_name_H-M   'P 1'
#
loop_
_entity.id
_entity.type
_entity.pdbx_description
1 polymer ?
#
loop_
_entity_poly.entity_id
_entity_poly.type
_entity_poly.pdbx_seq_one_letter_code
_entity_poly.pdbx_strand_id
1 'polypeptide(L)'
;MPVYLSDNAAGRGLPDYCESVHCQNGGSPVTVAELEEESSTKCECMCPLLYAGPNCERETYLLIPQFHKPSFLKHALPPIDPVKGLDIDISFKSSSSEGTILFTEALNSGSFLMLYIENGLLKFRFSCGHQTTIFME
;
A
#
# COMPACT_ATOMS: atom_id res chain seq x y z
N MET A 1 1.21 -3.46 4.76
CA MET A 1 0.70 -4.70 4.15
C MET A 1 -0.12 -4.30 2.95
N PRO A 2 0.25 -4.62 1.71
CA PRO A 2 -0.67 -4.42 0.60
C PRO A 2 -1.87 -5.33 0.86
N VAL A 3 -3.04 -4.71 1.05
CA VAL A 3 -4.31 -5.41 0.82
C VAL A 3 -4.39 -5.49 -0.69
N TYR A 4 -3.86 -6.58 -1.24
CA TYR A 4 -4.22 -6.97 -2.59
C TYR A 4 -5.71 -7.21 -2.56
N LEU A 5 -6.42 -6.60 -3.50
CA LEU A 5 -7.79 -6.94 -3.77
C LEU A 5 -7.84 -8.46 -3.92
N SER A 6 -8.51 -9.12 -2.98
CA SER A 6 -9.29 -10.30 -3.29
C SER A 6 -10.32 -9.82 -4.32
N ASP A 7 -9.90 -9.72 -5.59
CA ASP A 7 -10.85 -9.74 -6.67
C ASP A 7 -11.59 -11.07 -6.52
N ASN A 8 -12.82 -10.96 -6.04
CA ASN A 8 -13.83 -12.00 -6.07
C ASN A 8 -14.25 -12.22 -7.54
N ALA A 9 -13.27 -12.53 -8.39
CA ALA A 9 -13.43 -12.99 -9.75
C ALA A 9 -13.10 -14.49 -9.74
N ALA A 10 -14.09 -15.28 -9.33
CA ALA A 10 -14.23 -16.70 -9.66
C ALA A 10 -12.93 -17.51 -9.85
N GLY A 11 -12.40 -18.07 -8.76
CA GLY A 11 -11.85 -19.43 -8.74
C GLY A 11 -10.80 -19.82 -9.79
N ARG A 12 -9.90 -18.93 -10.22
CA ARG A 12 -8.68 -19.37 -10.91
C ARG A 12 -7.59 -19.58 -9.87
N GLY A 13 -7.44 -20.84 -9.44
CA GLY A 13 -6.24 -21.29 -8.74
C GLY A 13 -5.00 -21.01 -9.57
N LEU A 14 -3.85 -20.94 -8.88
CA LEU A 14 -2.55 -20.89 -9.53
C LEU A 14 -2.42 -22.08 -10.51
N PRO A 15 -1.94 -21.89 -11.75
CA PRO A 15 -1.77 -23.00 -12.69
C PRO A 15 -0.83 -24.08 -12.15
N ASP A 16 -1.09 -25.35 -12.49
CA ASP A 16 -0.30 -26.52 -12.03
C ASP A 16 1.21 -26.35 -12.27
N TYR A 17 1.60 -25.71 -13.38
CA TYR A 17 3.02 -25.49 -13.69
C TYR A 17 3.73 -24.53 -12.73
N CYS A 18 2.98 -23.73 -11.96
CA CYS A 18 3.51 -22.85 -10.92
C CYS A 18 3.50 -23.48 -9.52
N GLU A 19 2.95 -24.69 -9.32
CA GLU A 19 2.96 -25.36 -8.01
C GLU A 19 4.38 -25.68 -7.50
N SER A 20 5.35 -25.79 -8.40
CA SER A 20 6.75 -26.03 -8.06
C SER A 20 7.48 -24.80 -7.51
N VAL A 21 6.89 -23.60 -7.61
CA VAL A 21 7.51 -22.36 -7.13
C VAL A 21 7.39 -22.26 -5.61
N HIS A 22 8.53 -22.23 -4.92
CA HIS A 22 8.60 -22.10 -3.47
C HIS A 22 9.02 -20.68 -3.06
N CYS A 23 8.08 -19.92 -2.51
CA CYS A 23 8.33 -18.59 -1.96
C CYS A 23 8.54 -18.64 -0.44
N GLN A 24 9.53 -17.90 0.04
CA GLN A 24 9.88 -17.79 1.47
C GLN A 24 9.24 -16.54 2.09
N ASN A 25 9.32 -16.43 3.43
CA ASN A 25 8.95 -15.24 4.19
C ASN A 25 7.51 -14.72 3.95
N GLY A 26 6.59 -15.62 3.60
CA GLY A 26 5.19 -15.30 3.32
C GLY A 26 4.92 -14.75 1.92
N GLY A 27 5.86 -14.91 0.98
CA GLY A 27 5.62 -14.61 -0.44
C GLY A 27 4.61 -15.55 -1.08
N SER A 28 3.96 -15.06 -2.13
CA SER A 28 2.92 -15.80 -2.86
C SER A 28 3.34 -16.01 -4.31
N PRO A 29 3.25 -17.22 -4.86
CA PRO A 29 3.51 -17.45 -6.28
C PRO A 29 2.41 -16.79 -7.13
N VAL A 30 2.81 -16.15 -8.23
CA VAL A 30 1.92 -15.48 -9.19
C VAL A 30 2.37 -15.72 -10.62
N THR A 31 1.42 -15.60 -11.55
CA THR A 31 1.69 -15.68 -12.99
C THR A 31 1.92 -14.28 -13.57
N VAL A 32 2.97 -14.11 -14.35
CA VAL A 32 3.34 -12.85 -14.99
C VAL A 32 3.43 -13.07 -16.49
N ALA A 33 2.74 -12.23 -17.27
CA ALA A 33 2.82 -12.26 -18.73
C ALA A 33 4.16 -11.66 -19.19
N GLU A 34 4.84 -12.32 -20.13
CA GLU A 34 6.06 -11.77 -20.72
C GLU A 34 5.70 -10.87 -21.92
N LEU A 35 6.41 -9.75 -22.04
CA LEU A 35 6.11 -8.71 -23.03
C LEU A 35 6.54 -9.07 -24.46
N GLU A 36 7.33 -10.13 -24.62
CA GLU A 36 7.97 -10.49 -25.89
C GLU A 36 7.21 -11.60 -26.65
N GLU A 37 6.34 -12.35 -25.96
CA GLU A 37 5.47 -13.35 -26.56
C GLU A 37 4.09 -13.26 -25.92
N GLU A 38 3.04 -12.91 -26.68
CA GLU A 38 1.66 -12.77 -26.17
C GLU A 38 1.04 -14.06 -25.59
N SER A 39 1.84 -15.13 -25.47
CA SER A 39 1.45 -16.46 -25.01
C SER A 39 2.40 -17.04 -23.94
N SER A 40 3.54 -16.43 -23.60
CA SER A 40 4.41 -16.97 -22.55
C SER A 40 4.06 -16.31 -21.20
N THR A 41 3.73 -17.16 -20.23
CA THR A 41 3.46 -16.74 -18.85
C THR A 41 4.45 -17.46 -17.96
N LYS A 42 5.14 -16.72 -17.10
CA LYS A 42 6.07 -17.29 -16.12
C LYS A 42 5.51 -17.20 -14.72
N CYS A 43 6.03 -18.06 -13.85
CA CYS A 43 5.71 -18.04 -12.43
C CYS A 43 6.80 -17.27 -11.68
N GLU A 44 6.42 -16.32 -10.83
CA GLU A 44 7.34 -15.58 -9.97
C GLU A 44 6.78 -15.47 -8.55
N CYS A 45 7.66 -15.26 -7.57
CA CYS A 45 7.23 -14.94 -6.22
C CYS A 45 6.92 -13.46 -6.07
N MET A 46 5.70 -13.16 -5.63
CA MET A 46 5.32 -11.86 -5.13
C MET A 46 5.82 -11.72 -3.68
N CYS A 47 6.89 -10.96 -3.50
CA CYS A 47 7.51 -10.81 -2.19
C CYS A 47 6.78 -9.82 -1.28
N PRO A 48 6.63 -10.14 0.01
CA PRO A 48 6.12 -9.18 0.98
C PRO A 48 7.09 -8.02 1.17
N LEU A 49 6.59 -6.94 1.77
CA LEU A 49 7.42 -5.79 2.10
C LEU A 49 8.64 -6.23 2.94
N LEU A 50 9.80 -5.64 2.65
CA LEU A 50 11.08 -5.94 3.30
C LEU A 50 11.71 -7.29 2.90
N TYR A 51 11.16 -7.98 1.89
CA TYR A 51 11.79 -9.17 1.30
C TYR A 51 11.97 -9.01 -0.20
N ALA A 52 13.02 -9.64 -0.72
CA ALA A 52 13.40 -9.59 -2.13
C ALA A 52 14.11 -10.88 -2.54
N GLY A 53 14.37 -11.01 -3.84
CA GLY A 53 14.96 -12.19 -4.46
C GLY A 53 13.92 -13.06 -5.15
N PRO A 54 14.35 -14.02 -5.99
CA PRO A 54 13.46 -14.86 -6.78
C PRO A 54 12.47 -15.66 -5.93
N ASN A 55 12.86 -16.00 -4.70
CA ASN A 55 12.06 -16.78 -3.76
C ASN A 55 11.78 -15.98 -2.48
N CYS A 56 11.94 -14.66 -2.48
CA CYS A 56 11.77 -13.80 -1.30
C CYS A 56 12.68 -14.17 -0.12
N GLU A 57 13.83 -14.79 -0.41
CA GLU A 57 14.75 -15.34 0.58
C GLU A 57 15.59 -14.27 1.28
N ARG A 58 15.65 -13.06 0.74
CA ARG A 58 16.53 -11.99 1.21
C ARG A 58 15.74 -10.91 1.90
N GLU A 59 16.07 -10.66 3.16
CA GLU A 59 15.62 -9.47 3.87
C GLU A 59 16.23 -8.21 3.25
N THR A 60 15.43 -7.17 3.16
CA THR A 60 15.82 -5.86 2.67
C THR A 60 15.16 -4.77 3.51
N TYR A 61 15.69 -3.56 3.43
CA TYR A 61 15.14 -2.40 4.12
C TYR A 61 14.60 -1.40 3.09
N LEU A 62 13.48 -0.77 3.44
CA LEU A 62 12.84 0.24 2.63
C LEU A 62 13.29 1.62 3.11
N LEU A 63 14.03 2.36 2.27
CA LEU A 63 14.40 3.76 2.59
C LEU A 63 13.34 4.75 2.13
N ILE A 64 12.98 4.71 0.84
CA ILE A 64 12.04 5.64 0.22
C ILE A 64 11.11 4.82 -0.69
N PRO A 65 9.89 4.49 -0.25
CA PRO A 65 8.94 3.78 -1.11
C PRO A 65 8.51 4.64 -2.29
N GLN A 66 8.45 4.00 -3.46
CA GLN A 66 7.74 4.51 -4.61
C GLN A 66 6.37 3.85 -4.68
N PHE A 67 5.32 4.65 -4.82
CA PHE A 67 3.95 4.15 -4.92
C PHE A 67 3.44 4.25 -6.35
N HIS A 68 2.85 3.16 -6.83
CA HIS A 68 2.10 3.08 -8.09
C HIS A 68 0.67 2.64 -7.80
N LYS A 69 -0.33 3.17 -8.51
CA LYS A 69 -1.74 2.86 -8.20
C LYS A 69 -2.05 1.39 -8.58
N PRO A 70 -2.72 0.59 -7.73
CA PRO A 70 -3.01 0.79 -6.31
C PRO A 70 -1.90 0.21 -5.40
N SER A 71 -1.28 1.04 -4.56
CA SER A 71 -0.32 0.59 -3.53
C SER A 71 -0.37 1.49 -2.32
N PHE A 72 -0.06 0.94 -1.14
CA PHE A 72 -0.03 1.67 0.12
C PHE A 72 0.87 1.00 1.16
N LEU A 73 1.30 1.78 2.15
CA LEU A 73 1.96 1.31 3.35
C LEU A 73 1.03 1.53 4.54
N LYS A 74 0.86 0.50 5.38
CA LYS A 74 0.08 0.58 6.61
C LYS A 74 0.99 0.30 7.79
N HIS A 75 0.94 1.18 8.79
CA HIS A 75 1.64 1.03 10.04
C HIS A 75 0.67 1.31 11.20
N ALA A 76 0.87 0.63 12.32
CA ALA A 76 0.11 0.93 13.53
C ALA A 76 0.74 2.16 14.19
N LEU A 77 -0.04 3.21 14.41
CA LEU A 77 0.42 4.33 15.23
C LEU A 77 0.41 3.89 16.71
N PRO A 78 1.40 4.32 17.51
CA PRO A 78 1.33 4.15 18.95
C PRO A 78 0.10 4.90 19.51
N PRO A 79 -0.36 4.58 20.73
CA PRO A 79 -1.43 5.32 21.38
C PRO A 79 -1.12 6.81 21.39
N ILE A 80 -2.03 7.63 20.86
CA ILE A 80 -1.89 9.09 20.82
C ILE A 80 -2.24 9.65 22.20
N ASP A 81 -1.30 10.37 22.80
CA ASP A 81 -1.55 11.14 24.02
C ASP A 81 -2.40 12.37 23.65
N PRO A 82 -3.64 12.49 24.16
CA PRO A 82 -4.53 13.59 23.80
C PRO A 82 -4.02 14.97 24.24
N VAL A 83 -3.10 15.02 25.21
CA VAL A 83 -2.49 16.27 25.69
C VAL A 83 -1.35 16.71 24.79
N LYS A 84 -0.55 15.76 24.29
CA LYS A 84 0.59 16.04 23.41
C LYS A 84 0.18 16.17 21.94
N GLY A 85 -0.95 15.58 21.56
CA GLY A 85 -1.40 15.53 20.17
C GLY A 85 -0.54 14.60 19.33
N LEU A 86 -0.61 14.80 18.02
CA LEU A 86 0.09 14.01 17.01
C LEU A 86 0.90 14.97 16.15
N ASP A 87 2.21 14.80 16.13
CA ASP A 87 3.12 15.53 15.25
C ASP A 87 3.55 14.60 14.10
N ILE A 88 3.40 15.06 12.86
CA ILE A 88 3.65 14.28 11.66
C ILE A 88 4.46 15.12 10.69
N ASP A 89 5.68 14.66 10.40
CA ASP A 89 6.53 15.18 9.34
C ASP A 89 6.60 14.16 8.19
N ILE A 90 6.21 14.57 6.99
CA ILE A 90 6.25 13.75 5.77
C ILE A 90 6.89 14.53 4.64
N SER A 91 8.01 13.99 4.14
CA SER A 91 8.62 14.41 2.88
C SER A 91 8.15 13.50 1.75
N PHE A 92 7.55 14.08 0.70
CA PHE A 92 7.10 13.33 -0.47
C PHE A 92 7.36 14.10 -1.77
N LYS A 93 7.38 13.37 -2.88
CA LYS A 93 7.40 13.93 -4.23
C LYS A 93 6.33 13.23 -5.06
N SER A 94 5.50 14.01 -5.75
CA SER A 94 4.47 13.51 -6.65
C SER A 94 4.56 14.22 -8.00
N SER A 95 4.35 13.48 -9.09
CA SER A 95 4.05 14.02 -10.41
C SER A 95 2.54 14.04 -10.71
N SER A 96 1.73 13.45 -9.83
CA SER A 96 0.27 13.40 -9.97
C SER A 96 -0.38 14.58 -9.25
N SER A 97 -1.40 15.16 -9.89
CA SER A 97 -2.26 16.20 -9.32
C SER A 97 -3.29 15.65 -8.33
N GLU A 98 -3.41 14.33 -8.21
CA GLU A 98 -4.41 13.63 -7.39
C GLU A 98 -3.78 12.45 -6.63
N GLY A 99 -3.95 12.41 -5.31
CA GLY A 99 -3.49 11.27 -4.52
C GLY A 99 -3.61 11.44 -3.02
N THR A 100 -3.65 10.32 -2.30
CA THR A 100 -3.60 10.31 -0.82
C THR A 100 -2.16 10.13 -0.36
N ILE A 101 -1.69 10.98 0.55
CA ILE A 101 -0.35 10.92 1.13
C ILE A 101 -0.40 10.19 2.47
N LEU A 102 -1.35 10.56 3.34
CA LEU A 102 -1.58 9.94 4.63
C LEU A 102 -3.07 9.81 4.90
N PHE A 103 -3.47 8.67 5.45
CA PHE A 103 -4.80 8.44 5.99
C PHE A 103 -4.70 7.70 7.32
N THR A 104 -5.40 8.21 8.33
CA THR A 104 -5.56 7.56 9.63
C THR A 104 -7.01 7.67 10.07
N GLU A 105 -7.51 6.61 10.69
CA GLU A 105 -8.86 6.54 11.24
C GLU A 105 -8.80 5.93 12.65
N ALA A 106 -9.60 6.47 13.55
CA ALA A 106 -9.81 5.87 14.86
C ALA A 106 -10.94 4.83 14.75
N LEU A 107 -10.70 3.66 15.35
CA LEU A 107 -11.65 2.56 15.33
C LEU A 107 -12.97 3.00 15.97
N ASN A 108 -14.07 2.83 15.24
CA ASN A 108 -15.45 3.00 15.70
C ASN A 108 -15.86 4.41 16.17
N SER A 109 -15.06 5.46 15.91
CA SER A 109 -15.42 6.83 16.27
C SER A 109 -15.82 7.71 15.08
N GLY A 110 -15.57 7.25 13.85
CA GLY A 110 -15.70 8.09 12.65
C GLY A 110 -14.70 9.26 12.60
N SER A 111 -13.73 9.28 13.52
CA SER A 111 -12.66 10.27 13.52
C SER A 111 -11.58 9.85 12.52
N PHE A 112 -11.14 10.79 11.70
CA PHE A 112 -10.10 10.55 10.70
C PHE A 112 -9.26 11.79 10.49
N LEU A 113 -8.07 11.58 9.94
CA LEU A 113 -7.20 12.62 9.43
C LEU A 113 -6.67 12.16 8.08
N MET A 114 -6.64 13.07 7.11
CA MET A 114 -6.18 12.79 5.76
C MET A 114 -5.42 13.98 5.17
N LEU A 115 -4.23 13.67 4.64
CA LEU A 115 -3.39 14.55 3.84
C LEU A 115 -3.42 14.05 2.40
N TYR A 116 -3.76 14.90 1.45
CA TYR A 116 -3.98 14.52 0.06
C TYR A 116 -3.68 15.65 -0.91
N ILE A 117 -3.49 15.31 -2.18
CA ILE A 117 -3.35 16.25 -3.29
C ILE A 117 -4.64 16.22 -4.08
N GLU A 118 -5.21 17.39 -4.36
CA GLU A 118 -6.36 17.57 -5.25
C GLU A 118 -6.15 18.82 -6.11
N ASN A 119 -6.24 18.66 -7.43
CA ASN A 119 -5.90 19.67 -8.43
C ASN A 119 -4.47 20.23 -8.26
N GLY A 120 -3.53 19.40 -7.82
CA GLY A 120 -2.14 19.78 -7.60
C GLY A 120 -1.88 20.59 -6.32
N LEU A 121 -2.90 20.81 -5.50
CA LEU A 121 -2.78 21.51 -4.23
C LEU A 121 -2.77 20.51 -3.07
N LEU A 122 -1.93 20.78 -2.06
CA LEU A 122 -1.91 20.01 -0.84
C LEU A 122 -3.11 20.39 0.02
N LYS A 123 -3.87 19.39 0.45
CA LYS A 123 -5.08 19.57 1.25
C LYS A 123 -5.05 18.69 2.48
N PHE A 124 -5.61 19.23 3.54
CA PHE A 124 -5.73 18.57 4.82
C PHE A 124 -7.20 18.54 5.23
N ARG A 125 -7.69 17.36 5.60
CA ARG A 125 -9.05 17.19 6.11
C ARG A 125 -9.06 16.29 7.34
N PHE A 126 -9.83 16.64 8.34
CA PHE A 126 -10.00 15.81 9.53
C PHE A 126 -11.42 15.88 10.08
N SER A 127 -11.76 14.90 10.91
CA SER A 127 -13.00 14.84 11.68
C SER A 127 -12.71 14.24 13.06
N CYS A 128 -13.36 14.79 14.09
CA CYS A 128 -13.39 14.20 15.43
C CYS A 128 -14.66 13.36 15.67
N GLY A 129 -15.32 12.88 14.61
CA GLY A 129 -16.52 12.03 14.67
C GLY A 129 -17.86 12.75 14.53
N HIS A 130 -17.87 14.08 14.50
CA HIS A 130 -19.11 14.88 14.40
C HIS A 130 -19.12 15.85 13.22
N GLN A 131 -18.02 16.58 13.03
CA GLN A 131 -17.87 17.57 11.98
C GLN A 131 -16.56 17.35 11.25
N THR A 132 -16.59 17.55 9.94
CA THR A 132 -15.41 17.51 9.08
C THR A 132 -14.94 18.93 8.83
N THR A 133 -13.65 19.19 9.04
CA THR A 133 -13.01 20.47 8.71
C THR A 133 -11.97 20.24 7.62
N ILE A 134 -11.89 21.19 6.68
CA ILE A 134 -10.93 21.16 5.56
C ILE A 134 -10.07 22.41 5.63
N PHE A 135 -8.75 22.23 5.52
CA PHE A 135 -7.77 23.29 5.38
C PHE A 135 -7.06 23.13 4.03
N MET A 136 -6.75 24.27 3.40
CA MET A 136 -5.99 24.36 2.16
C MET A 136 -4.78 25.25 2.44
N GLU A 137 -3.60 24.82 2.00
CA GLU A 137 -2.40 25.65 1.95
C GLU A 137 -1.93 25.78 0.49
#